data_AF-R6FM93-F1
#
_entry.id   AF-R6FM93-F1
#
_cell.length_a   1.000
_cell.length_b   1.000
_cell.length_c   1.000
_cell.angle_alpha   90.00
_cell.angle_beta   90.00
_cell.angle_gamma   90.00
#
_symmetry.space_group_name_H-M   'P 1'
#
loop_
_entity.id
_entity.type
_entity.pdbx_description
1 polymer ?
#
loop_
_entity_poly.entity_id
_entity_poly.type
_entity_poly.pdbx_seq_one_letter_code
_entity_poly.pdbx_strand_id
1 'polypeptide(L)'
;MKIFKKLYQRYKDMGSLPWIVCIVLLSVIAYYTVPVIGLIQAGGDERLLGWAYVCNLLALVVLCVNILRLDCRNLLSHKTANSLDFSGYLIILLMLIRNGIVRESDSLSDSWNYSLDWMTILLFGFLLQFVGKIVRRAVKLKEEQDLTI
;
A
#
# COMPACT_ATOMS: atom_id res chain seq x y z
N MET A 1 -2.82 -28.03 -1.07
CA MET A 1 -3.68 -28.13 0.13
C MET A 1 -3.11 -27.47 1.39
N LYS A 2 -1.81 -27.62 1.73
CA LYS A 2 -1.20 -27.01 2.95
C LYS A 2 -1.26 -25.47 2.99
N ILE A 3 -1.06 -24.79 1.86
CA ILE A 3 -1.07 -23.31 1.79
C ILE A 3 -2.47 -22.74 2.03
N PHE A 4 -3.51 -23.32 1.41
CA PHE A 4 -4.91 -22.94 1.61
C PHE A 4 -5.35 -23.08 3.07
N LYS A 5 -4.96 -24.19 3.73
CA LYS A 5 -5.28 -24.40 5.15
C LYS A 5 -4.63 -23.34 6.05
N LYS A 6 -3.40 -22.93 5.72
CA LYS A 6 -2.66 -21.88 6.43
C LYS A 6 -3.29 -20.49 6.22
N LEU A 7 -3.69 -20.15 4.99
CA LEU A 7 -4.38 -18.89 4.68
C LEU A 7 -5.76 -18.84 5.34
N TYR A 8 -6.54 -19.92 5.25
CA TYR A 8 -7.84 -20.03 5.90
C TYR A 8 -7.74 -19.82 7.41
N GLN A 9 -6.73 -20.42 8.05
CA GLN A 9 -6.47 -20.19 9.46
C GLN A 9 -6.10 -18.73 9.77
N ARG A 10 -5.22 -18.13 8.96
CA ARG A 10 -4.74 -16.76 9.12
C ARG A 10 -5.86 -15.70 9.11
N TYR A 11 -6.86 -15.88 8.25
CA TYR A 11 -7.98 -14.94 8.11
C TYR A 11 -9.31 -15.47 8.65
N LYS A 12 -9.29 -16.53 9.46
CA LYS A 12 -10.51 -17.17 9.96
C LYS A 12 -11.49 -16.16 10.57
N ASP A 13 -10.95 -15.15 11.26
CA ASP A 13 -11.72 -14.14 11.99
C ASP A 13 -12.02 -12.87 11.16
N MET A 14 -11.56 -12.80 9.89
CA MET A 14 -11.79 -11.67 8.98
C MET A 14 -12.93 -11.89 7.97
N GLY A 15 -13.58 -13.06 7.99
CA GLY A 15 -14.69 -13.37 7.08
C GLY A 15 -14.28 -13.28 5.60
N SER A 16 -15.06 -12.53 4.81
CA SER A 16 -14.87 -12.38 3.36
C SER A 16 -13.90 -11.25 2.96
N LEU A 17 -13.42 -10.45 3.91
CA LEU A 17 -12.56 -9.28 3.66
C LEU A 17 -11.32 -9.58 2.80
N PRO A 18 -10.51 -10.64 3.04
CA PRO A 18 -9.36 -10.94 2.17
C PRO A 18 -9.78 -11.28 0.73
N TRP A 19 -10.94 -11.93 0.55
CA TRP A 19 -11.46 -12.22 -0.80
C TRP A 19 -11.90 -10.96 -1.52
N ILE A 20 -12.59 -10.06 -0.82
CA ILE A 20 -13.00 -8.75 -1.36
C ILE A 20 -11.76 -7.96 -1.80
N VAL A 21 -10.74 -7.89 -0.94
CA VAL A 21 -9.49 -7.18 -1.24
C VAL A 21 -8.79 -7.79 -2.47
N CYS A 22 -8.74 -9.12 -2.58
CA CYS A 22 -8.18 -9.79 -3.76
C CYS A 22 -8.95 -9.47 -5.04
N ILE A 23 -10.29 -9.53 -5.01
CA ILE A 23 -11.14 -9.25 -6.17
C ILE A 23 -10.94 -7.79 -6.60
N VAL A 24 -11.05 -6.84 -5.67
CA VAL A 24 -10.85 -5.41 -5.94
C VAL A 24 -9.47 -5.16 -6.53
N LEU A 25 -8.42 -5.75 -5.95
CA LEU A 25 -7.05 -5.60 -6.45
C LEU A 25 -6.92 -6.11 -7.89
N LEU A 26 -7.43 -7.30 -8.19
CA LEU A 26 -7.38 -7.88 -9.54
C LEU A 26 -8.17 -7.06 -10.54
N SER A 27 -9.36 -6.57 -10.16
CA SER A 27 -10.19 -5.71 -11.01
C SER A 27 -9.49 -4.39 -11.32
N VAL A 28 -8.88 -3.73 -10.33
CA VAL A 28 -8.15 -2.48 -10.51
C VAL A 28 -6.94 -2.69 -11.43
N ILE A 29 -6.13 -3.74 -11.18
CA ILE A 29 -4.99 -4.05 -12.05
C ILE A 29 -5.48 -4.28 -13.48
N ALA A 30 -6.48 -5.14 -13.69
CA ALA A 30 -6.98 -5.46 -15.02
C ALA A 30 -7.52 -4.22 -15.75
N TYR A 31 -8.27 -3.37 -15.06
CA TYR A 31 -8.88 -2.18 -15.63
C TYR A 31 -7.84 -1.12 -16.02
N TYR A 32 -6.87 -0.84 -15.15
CA TYR A 32 -5.92 0.26 -15.37
C TYR A 32 -4.66 -0.15 -16.14
N THR A 33 -4.36 -1.45 -16.29
CA THR A 33 -3.13 -1.89 -16.98
C THR A 33 -3.09 -1.44 -18.44
N VAL A 34 -4.17 -1.69 -19.20
CA VAL A 34 -4.24 -1.33 -20.63
C VAL A 34 -4.09 0.19 -20.88
N PRO A 35 -4.85 1.07 -20.21
CA PRO A 35 -4.71 2.51 -20.43
C PRO A 35 -3.35 3.04 -19.98
N VAL A 36 -2.77 2.50 -18.91
CA VAL A 36 -1.42 2.89 -18.46
C VAL A 36 -0.36 2.52 -19.50
N ILE A 37 -0.45 1.33 -20.11
CA ILE A 37 0.45 0.95 -21.19
C ILE A 37 0.30 1.89 -22.39
N GLY A 38 -0.93 2.25 -22.75
CA GLY A 38 -1.20 3.21 -23.83
C GLY A 38 -0.55 4.58 -23.57
N LEU A 39 -0.70 5.11 -22.35
CA LEU A 39 -0.10 6.37 -21.94
C LEU A 39 1.44 6.32 -21.92
N ILE A 40 2.05 5.21 -21.50
CA ILE A 40 3.51 5.06 -21.49
C ILE A 40 4.08 4.98 -22.91
N GLN A 41 3.34 4.37 -23.84
CA GLN A 41 3.72 4.28 -25.25
C GLN A 41 3.51 5.59 -25.99
N ALA A 42 2.61 6.46 -25.50
CA ALA A 42 2.49 7.82 -25.98
C ALA A 42 3.74 8.66 -25.65
N GLY A 43 3.96 9.73 -26.40
CA GLY A 43 5.06 10.67 -26.20
C GLY A 43 4.66 11.87 -25.34
N GLY A 44 5.65 12.63 -24.87
CA GLY A 44 5.43 13.91 -24.18
C GLY A 44 4.75 13.75 -22.81
N ASP A 45 3.83 14.67 -22.49
CA ASP A 45 3.14 14.74 -21.20
C ASP A 45 2.30 13.49 -20.88
N GLU A 46 1.77 12.80 -21.89
CA GLU A 46 1.03 11.55 -21.72
C GLU A 46 1.91 10.43 -21.15
N ARG A 47 3.20 10.42 -21.51
CA ARG A 47 4.17 9.47 -20.95
C ARG A 47 4.42 9.72 -19.47
N LEU A 48 4.53 10.99 -19.07
CA LEU A 48 4.72 11.40 -17.68
C LEU A 48 3.47 11.03 -16.86
N LEU A 49 2.27 11.25 -17.41
CA LEU A 49 1.01 10.80 -16.85
C LEU A 49 0.98 9.27 -16.66
N GLY A 50 1.43 8.52 -17.66
CA GLY A 50 1.54 7.06 -17.58
C GLY A 50 2.40 6.60 -16.42
N TRP A 51 3.61 7.17 -16.26
CA TRP A 51 4.51 6.84 -15.16
C TRP A 51 3.96 7.23 -13.78
N ALA A 52 3.27 8.35 -13.70
CA ALA A 52 2.57 8.73 -12.48
C ALA A 52 1.50 7.71 -12.07
N TYR A 53 0.70 7.22 -13.02
CA TYR A 53 -0.29 6.18 -12.74
C TYR A 53 0.37 4.85 -12.35
N VAL A 54 1.54 4.52 -12.91
CA VAL A 54 2.33 3.36 -12.44
C VAL A 54 2.70 3.51 -10.96
N CYS A 55 3.16 4.69 -10.52
CA CYS A 55 3.47 4.93 -9.12
C CYS A 55 2.25 4.76 -8.22
N ASN A 56 1.08 5.27 -8.64
CA ASN A 56 -0.17 5.10 -7.90
C ASN A 56 -0.60 3.63 -7.82
N LEU A 57 -0.54 2.90 -8.94
CA LEU A 57 -0.86 1.46 -8.99
C LEU A 57 0.08 0.64 -8.09
N LEU A 58 1.39 0.92 -8.13
CA LEU A 58 2.37 0.25 -7.27
C LEU A 58 2.09 0.53 -5.79
N ALA A 59 1.79 1.77 -5.43
CA ALA A 59 1.45 2.12 -4.05
C ALA A 59 0.18 1.40 -3.58
N LEU A 60 -0.84 1.31 -4.43
CA LEU A 60 -2.06 0.56 -4.14
C LEU A 60 -1.80 -0.94 -3.99
N VAL A 61 -0.99 -1.54 -4.86
CA VAL A 61 -0.58 -2.95 -4.73
C VAL A 61 0.13 -3.17 -3.41
N VAL A 62 1.04 -2.28 -3.01
CA VAL A 62 1.72 -2.36 -1.71
C VAL A 62 0.70 -2.29 -0.57
N LEU A 63 -0.26 -1.37 -0.61
CA LEU A 63 -1.34 -1.29 0.40
C LEU A 63 -2.12 -2.61 0.50
N CYS A 64 -2.62 -3.12 -0.63
CA CYS A 64 -3.41 -4.36 -0.66
C CYS A 64 -2.59 -5.57 -0.20
N VAL A 65 -1.33 -5.68 -0.63
CA VAL A 65 -0.43 -6.73 -0.18
C VAL A 65 -0.18 -6.65 1.32
N ASN A 66 -0.15 -5.47 1.94
CA ASN A 66 -0.05 -5.36 3.40
C ASN A 66 -1.31 -5.82 4.12
N ILE A 67 -2.49 -5.48 3.61
CA ILE A 67 -3.76 -5.97 4.16
C ILE A 67 -3.80 -7.50 4.11
N LEU A 68 -3.37 -8.08 2.99
CA LEU A 68 -3.23 -9.53 2.89
C LEU A 68 -2.11 -10.05 3.80
N ARG A 69 -0.95 -9.40 3.88
CA ARG A 69 0.15 -9.86 4.74
C ARG A 69 -0.07 -9.62 6.24
N LEU A 70 -1.17 -9.02 6.65
CA LEU A 70 -1.55 -8.94 8.05
C LEU A 70 -1.98 -10.33 8.54
N ASP A 71 -1.26 -10.85 9.55
CA ASP A 71 -1.70 -12.04 10.27
C ASP A 71 -2.51 -11.61 11.49
N CYS A 72 -3.81 -11.87 11.45
CA CYS A 72 -4.72 -11.46 12.53
C CYS A 72 -4.45 -12.19 13.85
N ARG A 73 -3.80 -13.36 13.79
CA ARG A 73 -3.43 -14.12 14.98
C ARG A 73 -2.20 -13.55 15.66
N ASN A 74 -1.37 -12.81 14.92
CA ASN A 74 -0.10 -12.28 15.39
C ASN A 74 0.09 -10.81 14.99
N LEU A 75 -0.93 -10.01 15.27
CA LEU A 75 -0.95 -8.56 15.05
C LEU A 75 0.16 -7.88 15.85
N LEU A 76 0.33 -8.28 17.11
CA LEU A 76 1.37 -7.82 18.02
C LEU A 76 2.65 -8.62 17.82
N SER A 77 3.36 -8.37 16.72
CA SER A 77 4.70 -8.90 16.50
C SER A 77 5.63 -7.86 15.88
N HIS A 78 6.92 -7.95 16.20
CA HIS A 78 7.96 -7.13 15.56
C HIS A 78 7.93 -7.26 14.03
N LYS A 79 7.57 -8.44 13.51
CA LYS A 79 7.42 -8.70 12.08
C LYS A 79 6.28 -7.87 11.47
N THR A 80 5.11 -7.86 12.10
CA THR A 80 3.96 -7.06 11.62
C THR A 80 4.31 -5.57 11.66
N ALA A 81 4.88 -5.10 12.78
CA ALA A 81 5.33 -3.72 12.90
C ALA A 81 6.31 -3.30 11.79
N ASN A 82 7.33 -4.13 11.53
CA ASN A 82 8.34 -3.84 10.51
C ASN A 82 7.75 -3.85 9.09
N SER A 83 6.78 -4.75 8.82
CA SER A 83 6.09 -4.79 7.52
C SER A 83 5.29 -3.52 7.26
N LEU A 84 4.55 -3.03 8.26
CA LEU A 84 3.76 -1.80 8.14
C LEU A 84 4.67 -0.57 7.96
N ASP A 85 5.74 -0.49 8.74
CA ASP A 85 6.72 0.60 8.69
C ASP A 85 7.41 0.66 7.31
N PHE A 86 7.98 -0.45 6.86
CA PHE A 86 8.64 -0.56 5.54
C PHE A 86 7.70 -0.21 4.40
N SER A 87 6.46 -0.67 4.48
CA SER A 87 5.48 -0.45 3.41
C SER A 87 5.00 1.00 3.37
N GLY A 88 4.85 1.64 4.53
CA GLY A 88 4.59 3.07 4.60
C GLY A 88 5.74 3.89 3.99
N TYR A 89 7.01 3.54 4.28
CA TYR A 89 8.17 4.17 3.63
C TYR A 89 8.14 3.99 2.11
N LEU A 90 7.82 2.79 1.63
CA LEU A 90 7.77 2.50 0.19
C LEU A 90 6.68 3.32 -0.51
N ILE A 91 5.50 3.45 0.09
CA ILE A 91 4.40 4.27 -0.46
C ILE A 91 4.80 5.75 -0.51
N ILE A 92 5.38 6.27 0.58
CA ILE A 92 5.85 7.67 0.62
C ILE A 92 6.90 7.89 -0.46
N LEU A 93 7.87 6.98 -0.62
CA LEU A 93 8.90 7.08 -1.66
C LEU A 93 8.28 7.09 -3.06
N LEU A 94 7.32 6.20 -3.35
CA LEU A 94 6.62 6.18 -4.63
C LEU A 94 5.88 7.49 -4.89
N MET A 95 5.25 8.08 -3.88
CA MET A 95 4.56 9.37 -3.99
C MET A 95 5.53 10.55 -4.18
N LEU A 96 6.72 10.51 -3.59
CA LEU A 96 7.77 11.50 -3.83
C LEU A 96 8.33 11.41 -5.26
N ILE A 97 8.62 10.20 -5.74
CA ILE A 97 9.06 9.95 -7.12
C ILE A 97 7.99 10.46 -8.09
N ARG A 98 6.73 10.09 -7.85
CA ARG A 98 5.58 10.55 -8.63
C ARG A 98 5.50 12.07 -8.69
N ASN A 99 5.65 12.76 -7.55
CA ASN A 99 5.66 14.22 -7.51
C ASN A 99 6.84 14.82 -8.30
N GLY A 100 8.00 14.17 -8.28
CA GLY A 100 9.16 14.57 -9.09
C GLY A 100 8.88 14.52 -10.59
N ILE A 101 8.30 13.41 -11.06
CA ILE A 101 7.95 13.19 -12.48
C ILE A 101 6.96 14.26 -12.98
N VAL A 102 6.04 14.69 -12.13
CA VAL A 102 4.97 15.62 -12.51
C VAL A 102 5.43 17.05 -12.57
N ARG A 103 6.40 17.44 -11.74
CA ARG A 103 6.95 18.79 -11.77
C ARG A 103 7.63 19.13 -13.09
N GLU A 104 7.85 18.15 -13.95
CA GLU A 104 8.32 18.35 -15.33
C GLU A 104 7.18 18.77 -16.29
N SER A 105 5.92 18.74 -15.86
CA SER A 105 4.74 19.10 -16.65
C SER A 105 3.78 20.01 -15.88
N ASP A 106 3.77 21.29 -16.24
CA ASP A 106 2.91 22.32 -15.62
C ASP A 106 1.41 21.99 -15.75
N SER A 107 1.00 21.36 -16.84
CA SER A 107 -0.41 21.03 -17.11
C SER A 107 -0.97 19.96 -16.17
N LEU A 108 -0.13 19.00 -15.75
CA LEU A 108 -0.53 17.92 -14.85
C LEU A 108 -0.55 18.35 -13.38
N SER A 109 0.41 19.20 -12.99
CA SER A 109 0.54 19.76 -11.63
C SER A 109 -0.76 20.41 -11.14
N ASP A 110 -1.43 21.14 -12.02
CA ASP A 110 -2.60 21.97 -11.66
C ASP A 110 -3.93 21.20 -11.64
N SER A 111 -3.93 19.91 -12.02
CA SER A 111 -5.17 19.15 -12.04
C SER A 111 -5.60 18.68 -10.64
N TRP A 112 -6.79 19.13 -10.21
CA TRP A 112 -7.29 18.92 -8.85
C TRP A 112 -7.38 17.43 -8.43
N ASN A 113 -7.94 16.59 -9.31
CA ASN A 113 -8.08 15.14 -9.07
C ASN A 113 -6.71 14.50 -8.83
N TYR A 114 -5.70 14.98 -9.56
CA TYR A 114 -4.35 14.47 -9.50
C TYR A 114 -3.63 14.87 -8.21
N SER A 115 -3.84 16.09 -7.72
CA SER A 115 -3.31 16.53 -6.42
C SER A 115 -3.95 15.77 -5.25
N LEU A 116 -5.27 15.55 -5.33
CA LEU A 116 -6.04 14.85 -4.28
C LEU A 116 -5.62 13.37 -4.15
N ASP A 117 -5.47 12.67 -5.28
CA ASP A 117 -5.05 11.26 -5.28
C ASP A 117 -3.68 11.08 -4.63
N TRP A 118 -2.74 11.96 -4.94
CA TRP A 118 -1.40 11.92 -4.37
C TRP A 118 -1.36 12.20 -2.89
N MET A 119 -2.02 13.26 -2.44
CA MET A 119 -2.11 13.55 -1.00
C MET A 119 -2.75 12.41 -0.24
N THR A 120 -3.79 11.79 -0.79
CA THR A 120 -4.51 10.69 -0.15
C THR A 120 -3.63 9.45 -0.01
N ILE A 121 -2.94 9.05 -1.09
CA ILE A 121 -2.03 7.89 -1.06
C ILE A 121 -0.84 8.16 -0.13
N LEU A 122 -0.29 9.38 -0.15
CA LEU A 122 0.79 9.79 0.73
C LEU A 122 0.36 9.71 2.21
N LEU A 123 -0.85 10.17 2.53
CA LEU A 123 -1.43 10.06 3.86
C LEU A 123 -1.54 8.60 4.32
N PHE A 124 -1.97 7.69 3.45
CA PHE A 124 -1.99 6.26 3.78
C PHE A 124 -0.60 5.70 4.08
N GLY A 125 0.44 6.17 3.37
CA GLY A 125 1.83 5.85 3.67
C GLY A 125 2.23 6.26 5.10
N PHE A 126 1.91 7.49 5.50
CA PHE A 126 2.17 7.98 6.86
C PHE A 126 1.36 7.22 7.92
N LEU A 127 0.07 6.94 7.65
CA LEU A 127 -0.77 6.17 8.56
C LEU A 127 -0.22 4.77 8.79
N LEU A 128 0.29 4.10 7.76
CA LEU A 128 0.93 2.79 7.90
C LEU A 128 2.17 2.84 8.80
N GLN A 129 3.04 3.84 8.63
CA GLN A 129 4.20 4.03 9.51
C GLN A 129 3.76 4.29 10.96
N PHE A 130 2.76 5.13 11.14
CA PHE A 130 2.22 5.45 12.46
C PHE A 130 1.70 4.20 13.16
N VAL A 131 0.87 3.41 12.47
CA VAL A 131 0.37 2.13 12.99
C VAL A 131 1.52 1.15 13.26
N GLY A 132 2.51 1.06 12.36
CA GLY A 132 3.70 0.23 12.55
C GLY A 132 4.47 0.58 13.82
N LYS A 133 4.65 1.87 14.12
CA LYS A 133 5.28 2.34 15.36
C LYS A 133 4.44 2.03 16.60
N ILE A 134 3.11 2.18 16.53
CA ILE A 134 2.20 1.79 17.62
C ILE A 134 2.33 0.30 17.91
N VAL A 135 2.27 -0.55 16.89
CA VAL A 135 2.40 -2.01 17.04
C VAL A 135 3.76 -2.36 17.66
N ARG A 136 4.85 -1.75 17.19
CA ARG A 136 6.19 -1.97 17.77
C ARG A 136 6.23 -1.60 19.26
N ARG A 137 5.60 -0.49 19.64
CA ARG A 137 5.54 -0.05 21.04
C ARG A 137 4.68 -0.97 21.90
N ALA A 138 3.54 -1.42 21.37
CA ALA A 138 2.68 -2.38 22.05
C ALA A 138 3.36 -3.74 22.27
N VAL A 139 4.17 -4.20 21.31
CA VAL A 139 4.98 -5.41 21.48
C VAL A 139 5.99 -5.25 22.61
N LYS A 140 6.72 -4.13 22.68
CA LYS A 140 7.66 -3.85 23.76
C LYS A 140 7.00 -3.83 25.14
N LEU A 141 5.85 -3.16 25.25
CA LEU A 141 5.09 -3.12 26.51
C LEU A 141 4.65 -4.52 26.96
N LYS A 142 4.23 -5.37 26.00
CA LYS A 142 3.88 -6.76 26.29
C LYS A 142 5.10 -7.56 26.78
N GLU A 143 6.24 -7.43 26.09
CA GLU A 143 7.49 -8.10 26.49
C GLU A 143 7.96 -7.66 27.88
N GLU A 144 7.86 -6.37 28.22
CA GLU A 144 8.20 -5.85 29.54
C GLU A 144 7.26 -6.38 30.64
N GLN A 145 5.96 -6.48 30.37
CA GLN A 145 4.98 -7.04 31.32
C GLN A 145 5.17 -8.55 31.55
N ASP A 146 5.43 -9.31 30.49
CA ASP A 146 5.69 -10.76 30.58
C ASP A 146 7.00 -11.07 31.35
N LEU A 147 7.95 -10.13 31.42
CA LEU A 147 9.19 -10.25 32.20
C LEU A 147 9.04 -9.89 33.69
N THR A 148 7.94 -9.23 34.06
CA THR A 148 7.66 -8.81 35.44
C THR A 148 6.77 -9.78 36.24
N ILE A 149 6.27 -10.84 35.60
CA ILE A 149 5.46 -11.91 36.21
C ILE A 149 6.33 -13.17 36.32
#